data_AF-A0A3C0ZTN5-F1
#
_entry.id   AF-A0A3C0ZTN5-F1
#
_cell.length_a   1.000
_cell.length_b   1.000
_cell.length_c   1.000
_cell.angle_alpha   90.00
_cell.angle_beta   90.00
_cell.angle_gamma   90.00
#
_symmetry.space_group_name_H-M   'P 1'
#
loop_
_entity.id
_entity.type
_entity.pdbx_description
1 polymer ?
#
loop_
_entity_poly.entity_id
_entity_poly.type
_entity_poly.pdbx_seq_one_letter_code
_entity_poly.pdbx_strand_id
1 'polypeptide(L)'
;MIPKIIHYCWFGRSEKPDLVKKCIKSWKAYCPEYNIIEWNEDNYDFSTAPAFVHKALNEKNWAFVSDYVRLKVVYEYGGVYLDTDVELIRPLDPLLTNKIYFGVHQEDFHPATGLGFGAEKG
;
A
#
# COMPACT_ATOMS: atom_id res chain seq x y z
N MET A 1 8.86 -0.23 -16.19
CA MET A 1 7.92 0.83 -15.79
C MET A 1 7.12 0.33 -14.61
N ILE A 2 6.76 1.19 -13.66
CA ILE A 2 5.91 0.80 -12.51
C ILE A 2 4.56 0.31 -13.06
N PRO A 3 4.11 -0.92 -12.73
CA PRO A 3 2.84 -1.43 -13.22
C PRO A 3 1.63 -0.69 -12.63
N LYS A 4 0.52 -0.66 -13.36
CA LYS A 4 -0.76 -0.06 -12.94
C LYS A 4 -1.48 -0.94 -11.89
N ILE A 5 -0.85 -1.10 -10.73
CA ILE A 5 -1.38 -1.86 -9.59
C ILE A 5 -1.35 -0.94 -8.37
N ILE A 6 -2.46 -0.87 -7.62
CA ILE A 6 -2.52 -0.23 -6.32
C ILE A 6 -2.65 -1.33 -5.27
N HIS A 7 -1.72 -1.38 -4.33
CA HIS A 7 -1.73 -2.26 -3.18
C HIS A 7 -2.13 -1.48 -1.92
N TYR A 8 -2.94 -2.09 -1.07
CA TYR A 8 -3.18 -1.62 0.29
C TYR A 8 -3.43 -2.80 1.23
N CYS A 9 -3.28 -2.58 2.54
CA CYS A 9 -3.50 -3.62 3.55
C CYS A 9 -4.84 -3.40 4.28
N TRP A 10 -5.54 -4.49 4.59
CA TRP A 10 -6.71 -4.48 5.48
C TRP A 10 -6.78 -5.76 6.31
N PHE A 11 -5.95 -5.83 7.36
CA PHE A 11 -5.91 -6.97 8.29
C PHE A 11 -6.82 -6.76 9.51
N GLY A 12 -7.23 -7.85 10.15
CA GLY A 12 -8.06 -7.88 11.34
C GLY A 12 -9.56 -8.01 11.07
N ARG A 13 -9.97 -8.06 9.79
CA ARG A 13 -11.36 -8.24 9.32
C ARG A 13 -12.39 -7.25 9.91
N SER A 14 -11.95 -6.10 10.41
CA SER A 14 -12.85 -5.05 10.89
C SER A 14 -13.61 -4.41 9.73
N GLU A 15 -14.75 -3.78 10.02
CA GLU A 15 -15.42 -2.96 9.02
C GLU A 15 -14.55 -1.75 8.66
N LYS A 16 -14.43 -1.47 7.35
CA LYS A 16 -13.73 -0.29 6.85
C LYS A 16 -14.46 0.99 7.25
N PRO A 17 -13.80 1.95 7.94
CA PRO A 17 -14.38 3.26 8.22
C PRO A 17 -14.71 4.02 6.94
N ASP A 18 -15.58 5.03 7.06
CA ASP A 18 -16.00 5.85 5.92
C ASP A 18 -14.84 6.61 5.26
N LEU A 19 -13.83 7.03 6.04
CA LEU A 19 -12.61 7.63 5.51
C LEU A 19 -11.89 6.68 4.56
N VAL A 20 -11.73 5.42 4.95
CA VAL A 20 -11.08 4.39 4.12
C VAL A 20 -11.88 4.15 2.84
N LYS A 21 -13.21 4.03 2.96
CA LYS A 21 -14.11 3.88 1.80
C LYS A 21 -13.99 5.09 0.85
N LYS A 22 -13.89 6.31 1.39
CA LYS A 22 -13.68 7.55 0.63
C LYS A 22 -12.34 7.52 -0.12
N CYS A 23 -11.24 7.18 0.54
CA CYS A 23 -9.92 7.10 -0.09
C CYS A 23 -9.89 6.06 -1.21
N ILE A 24 -10.39 4.84 -0.97
CA ILE A 24 -10.48 3.79 -2.01
C ILE A 24 -11.32 4.26 -3.21
N LYS A 25 -12.42 5.00 -2.96
CA LYS A 25 -13.24 5.59 -4.03
C LYS A 25 -12.45 6.60 -4.86
N SER A 26 -11.62 7.44 -4.23
CA SER A 26 -10.74 8.37 -4.95
C SER A 26 -9.76 7.62 -5.86
N TRP A 27 -9.23 6.48 -5.42
CA TRP A 27 -8.31 5.67 -6.22
C TRP A 27 -8.99 5.15 -7.47
N LYS A 28 -10.19 4.61 -7.35
CA LYS A 28 -10.99 4.15 -8.50
C LYS A 28 -11.34 5.28 -9.46
N ALA A 29 -11.56 6.50 -8.95
CA ALA A 29 -11.91 7.65 -9.76
C ALA A 29 -10.72 8.19 -10.58
N TYR A 30 -9.54 8.28 -9.96
CA TYR A 30 -8.34 8.84 -10.61
C TYR A 30 -7.48 7.80 -11.33
N CYS A 31 -7.65 6.52 -10.98
CA CYS A 31 -6.88 5.40 -11.52
C CYS A 31 -7.83 4.26 -11.99
N PRO A 32 -8.78 4.52 -12.90
CA PRO A 32 -9.84 3.56 -13.25
C PRO A 32 -9.32 2.30 -13.96
N GLU A 33 -8.14 2.37 -14.58
CA GLU A 33 -7.50 1.23 -15.25
C GLU A 33 -6.57 0.43 -14.33
N TYR A 34 -6.39 0.85 -13.07
CA TYR A 34 -5.46 0.19 -12.17
C TYR A 34 -6.12 -1.02 -11.52
N ASN A 35 -5.38 -2.11 -11.41
CA ASN A 35 -5.79 -3.23 -10.57
C ASN A 35 -5.59 -2.86 -9.10
N ILE A 36 -6.64 -2.86 -8.29
CA ILE A 36 -6.56 -2.53 -6.87
C ILE A 36 -6.62 -3.82 -6.06
N ILE A 37 -5.55 -4.11 -5.33
CA ILE A 37 -5.38 -5.33 -4.53
C ILE A 37 -5.44 -4.96 -3.04
N GLU A 38 -6.46 -5.47 -2.37
CA GLU A 38 -6.52 -5.51 -0.92
C GLU A 38 -5.73 -6.72 -0.41
N TRP A 39 -4.66 -6.50 0.35
CA TRP A 39 -3.97 -7.57 1.06
C TRP A 39 -4.60 -7.79 2.43
N ASN A 40 -5.02 -9.02 2.69
CA ASN A 40 -5.67 -9.44 3.94
C ASN A 40 -5.31 -10.91 4.25
N GLU A 41 -5.93 -11.47 5.28
CA GLU A 41 -5.64 -12.83 5.75
C GLU A 41 -6.02 -13.93 4.75
N ASP A 42 -6.84 -13.63 3.73
CA ASP A 42 -7.30 -14.61 2.76
C ASP A 42 -6.33 -14.74 1.57
N ASN A 43 -5.46 -13.75 1.34
CA ASN A 43 -4.58 -13.73 0.16
C ASN A 43 -3.10 -13.44 0.44
N TYR A 44 -2.71 -13.12 1.67
CA TYR A 44 -1.31 -12.97 2.04
C TYR A 44 -0.82 -14.17 2.85
N ASP A 45 0.23 -14.83 2.37
CA ASP A 45 0.87 -15.93 3.11
C ASP A 45 1.96 -15.41 4.07
N PHE A 46 1.70 -15.56 5.36
CA PHE A 46 2.63 -15.18 6.42
C PHE A 46 3.62 -16.29 6.80
N SER A 47 3.58 -17.47 6.18
CA SER A 47 4.42 -18.62 6.56
C SER A 47 5.92 -18.33 6.54
N THR A 48 6.36 -17.43 5.66
CA THR A 48 7.76 -17.03 5.49
C THR A 48 8.07 -15.67 6.11
N ALA A 49 7.11 -15.07 6.83
CA ALA A 49 7.29 -13.76 7.43
C ALA A 49 8.33 -13.80 8.57
N PRO A 50 9.07 -12.71 8.81
CA PRO A 50 10.00 -12.63 9.92
C PRO A 50 9.30 -12.78 11.28
N ALA A 51 10.03 -13.20 12.30
CA ALA A 51 9.51 -13.38 13.66
C ALA A 51 8.80 -12.13 14.22
N PHE A 52 9.26 -10.92 13.87
CA PHE A 52 8.62 -9.68 14.31
C PHE A 52 7.20 -9.51 13.72
N VAL A 53 6.96 -9.97 12.50
CA VAL A 53 5.63 -9.92 11.85
C VAL A 53 4.70 -10.90 12.53
N HIS A 54 5.17 -12.12 12.83
CA HIS A 54 4.39 -13.09 13.60
C HIS A 54 4.02 -12.56 14.99
N LYS A 55 4.95 -11.87 15.66
CA LYS A 55 4.65 -11.21 16.93
C LYS A 55 3.55 -10.15 16.75
N ALA A 56 3.67 -9.28 15.74
CA ALA A 56 2.67 -8.26 15.46
C ALA A 56 1.29 -8.86 15.13
N LEU A 57 1.24 -9.96 14.37
CA LEU A 57 0.00 -10.70 14.09
C LEU A 57 -0.66 -11.22 15.38
N ASN A 58 0.12 -11.85 16.25
CA ASN A 58 -0.38 -12.40 17.53
C ASN A 58 -0.88 -11.30 18.47
N GLU A 59 -0.22 -10.14 18.46
CA GLU A 59 -0.60 -8.96 19.25
C GLU A 59 -1.68 -8.11 18.56
N LYS A 60 -2.17 -8.51 17.39
CA LYS A 60 -3.15 -7.77 16.57
C LYS A 60 -2.69 -6.35 16.21
N ASN A 61 -1.39 -6.17 16.08
CA ASN A 61 -0.77 -4.90 15.76
C ASN A 61 -0.63 -4.72 14.25
N TRP A 62 -1.78 -4.50 13.61
CA TRP A 62 -1.92 -4.53 12.15
C TRP A 62 -1.08 -3.48 11.41
N ALA A 63 -0.72 -2.38 12.07
CA ALA A 63 0.16 -1.36 11.51
C ALA A 63 1.55 -1.93 11.15
N PHE A 64 2.19 -2.63 12.09
CA PHE A 64 3.50 -3.25 11.84
C PHE A 64 3.43 -4.43 10.86
N VAL A 65 2.29 -5.13 10.79
CA VAL A 65 2.06 -6.14 9.75
C VAL A 65 2.05 -5.46 8.38
N SER A 66 1.33 -4.35 8.25
CA SER A 66 1.22 -3.58 7.00
C SER A 66 2.56 -2.94 6.59
N ASP A 67 3.40 -2.54 7.55
CA ASP A 67 4.76 -2.03 7.29
C ASP A 67 5.65 -3.06 6.58
N TYR A 68 5.53 -4.33 6.94
CA TYR A 68 6.24 -5.40 6.24
C TYR A 68 5.61 -5.69 4.88
N VAL A 69 4.29 -5.92 4.86
CA VAL A 69 3.56 -6.34 3.66
C VAL A 69 3.72 -5.32 2.54
N ARG A 70 3.60 -4.02 2.82
CA ARG A 70 3.69 -2.96 1.80
C ARG A 70 4.98 -3.03 0.98
N LEU A 71 6.11 -3.25 1.66
CA LEU A 71 7.41 -3.35 1.02
C LEU A 71 7.53 -4.66 0.25
N LYS A 72 7.09 -5.76 0.87
CA LYS A 72 7.17 -7.11 0.29
C LYS A 72 6.36 -7.22 -1.01
N VAL A 73 5.13 -6.72 -1.03
CA VAL A 73 4.26 -6.82 -2.21
C VAL A 73 4.72 -5.92 -3.35
N VAL A 74 5.18 -4.70 -3.06
CA VAL A 74 5.75 -3.83 -4.10
C VAL A 74 7.06 -4.41 -4.64
N TYR A 75 7.88 -5.03 -3.78
CA TYR A 75 9.09 -5.72 -4.23
C TYR A 75 8.77 -6.86 -5.21
N GLU A 76 7.78 -7.69 -4.90
CA GLU A 76 7.43 -8.87 -5.70
C GLU A 76 6.65 -8.55 -6.97
N TYR A 77 5.70 -7.62 -6.88
CA TYR A 77 4.74 -7.34 -7.96
C TYR A 77 5.02 -6.02 -8.67
N GLY A 78 5.89 -5.16 -8.13
CA GLY A 78 5.95 -3.75 -8.49
C GLY A 78 4.68 -3.02 -8.05
N GLY A 79 4.44 -1.86 -8.64
CA GLY A 79 3.19 -1.13 -8.50
C GLY A 79 3.30 0.00 -7.51
N VAL A 80 2.15 0.48 -7.04
CA VAL A 80 2.03 1.57 -6.09
C VAL A 80 1.39 1.03 -4.82
N TYR A 81 1.95 1.36 -3.66
CA TYR A 81 1.29 1.12 -2.39
C TYR A 81 0.74 2.44 -1.85
N LEU A 82 -0.46 2.40 -1.24
CA LEU A 82 -1.09 3.52 -0.55
C LEU A 82 -1.64 3.03 0.80
N ASP A 83 -1.43 3.79 1.88
CA ASP A 83 -2.20 3.56 3.10
C ASP A 83 -3.65 3.97 2.91
N THR A 84 -4.55 3.35 3.67
CA THR A 84 -6.00 3.47 3.50
C THR A 84 -6.57 4.85 3.80
N ASP A 85 -5.79 5.73 4.41
CA ASP A 85 -6.11 7.12 4.70
C ASP A 85 -5.47 8.11 3.69
N VAL A 86 -4.83 7.61 2.63
CA VAL A 86 -4.29 8.44 1.55
C VAL A 86 -5.34 8.67 0.46
N GLU A 87 -5.78 9.92 0.31
CA GLU A 87 -6.68 10.34 -0.77
C GLU A 87 -5.87 10.72 -2.04
N LEU A 88 -6.27 10.19 -3.19
CA LEU A 88 -5.75 10.68 -4.47
C LEU A 88 -6.59 11.87 -4.94
N ILE A 89 -5.91 12.93 -5.38
CA ILE A 89 -6.52 14.13 -5.98
C ILE A 89 -6.18 14.26 -7.47
N ARG A 90 -5.38 13.34 -8.01
CA ARG A 90 -4.90 13.30 -9.40
C ARG A 90 -4.46 11.88 -9.79
N PRO A 91 -4.40 11.55 -11.10
CA PRO A 91 -3.88 10.27 -11.56
C PRO A 91 -2.40 10.07 -11.20
N LEU A 92 -2.01 8.81 -11.01
CA LEU A 92 -0.64 8.41 -10.70
C LEU A 92 0.23 8.18 -11.95
N ASP A 93 -0.36 8.13 -13.14
CA ASP A 93 0.30 7.83 -14.42
C ASP A 93 1.63 8.59 -14.64
N PRO A 94 1.74 9.90 -14.32
CA PRO A 94 3.01 10.63 -14.52
C PRO A 94 4.18 10.05 -13.71
N LEU A 95 3.89 9.44 -12.55
CA LEU A 95 4.90 8.88 -11.66
C LEU A 95 5.40 7.51 -12.15
N LEU A 96 4.63 6.80 -12.96
CA LEU A 96 4.95 5.42 -13.37
C LEU A 96 6.18 5.32 -14.27
N THR A 97 6.60 6.43 -14.89
CA THR A 97 7.79 6.52 -15.75
C THR A 97 9.10 6.39 -14.97
N ASN A 98 9.07 6.56 -13.65
CA ASN A 98 10.22 6.34 -12.78
C ASN A 98 10.46 4.84 -12.55
N LYS A 99 11.67 4.47 -12.13
CA LYS A 99 11.92 3.12 -11.59
C LYS A 99 11.37 2.94 -10.18
N ILE A 100 11.42 4.00 -9.39
CA ILE A 100 10.95 4.08 -8.02
C ILE A 100 10.63 5.53 -7.66
N TYR A 101 9.65 5.74 -6.79
CA TYR A 101 9.39 7.02 -6.13
C TYR A 101 8.86 6.81 -4.71
N PHE A 102 9.05 7.81 -3.84
CA PHE A 102 8.50 7.83 -2.48
C PHE A 102 7.78 9.15 -2.22
N GLY A 103 6.66 9.08 -1.51
CA GLY A 103 6.02 10.22 -0.89
C GLY A 103 6.89 10.75 0.25
N VAL A 104 6.91 12.07 0.39
CA VAL A 104 7.67 12.78 1.42
C VAL A 104 6.77 13.75 2.15
N HIS A 105 7.06 13.98 3.42
CA HIS A 105 6.43 15.05 4.19
C HIS A 105 6.75 16.43 3.58
N GLN A 106 5.78 17.34 3.59
CA GLN A 106 5.92 18.63 2.91
C GLN A 106 6.93 19.58 3.58
N GLU A 107 7.05 19.50 4.91
CA GLU A 107 7.85 20.45 5.68
C GLU A 107 9.34 20.09 5.71
N ASP A 108 9.65 18.80 5.89
CA ASP A 108 11.02 18.32 6.11
C ASP A 108 11.53 17.35 5.03
N PHE A 109 10.70 17.03 4.03
CA PHE A 109 11.02 16.11 2.93
C PHE A 109 11.43 14.71 3.38
N HIS A 110 11.09 14.30 4.61
CA HIS A 110 11.36 12.93 5.05
C HIS A 110 10.48 11.94 4.29
N PRO A 111 11.06 10.86 3.73
CA PRO A 111 10.29 9.84 3.04
C PRO A 111 9.49 9.00 4.04
N ALA A 112 8.23 8.73 3.71
CA ALA A 112 7.37 7.87 4.49
C ALA A 112 6.57 6.96 3.55
N THR A 113 6.76 5.65 3.70
CA THR A 113 6.10 4.63 2.86
C THR A 113 4.59 4.55 3.09
N GLY A 114 4.06 5.22 4.12
CA GLY A 114 2.62 5.41 4.33
C GLY A 114 2.00 6.53 3.50
N LEU A 115 2.77 7.53 3.08
CA LEU A 115 2.26 8.60 2.20
C LEU A 115 2.02 8.12 0.77
N GLY A 116 2.54 6.95 0.43
CA GLY A 116 2.45 6.33 -0.88
C GLY A 116 3.81 6.27 -1.57
N PHE A 117 4.10 5.14 -2.19
CA PHE A 117 5.33 4.92 -2.96
C PHE A 117 5.07 3.93 -4.07
N GLY A 118 5.92 3.90 -5.09
CA GLY A 118 5.80 2.91 -6.14
C GLY A 118 7.14 2.55 -6.74
N ALA A 119 7.24 1.32 -7.24
CA ALA A 119 8.46 0.79 -7.82
C ALA A 119 8.18 -0.24 -8.93
N GLU A 120 9.17 -0.45 -9.80
CA GLU A 120 9.26 -1.67 -10.58
C GLU A 120 9.50 -2.86 -9.65
N LYS A 121 9.10 -4.06 -10.08
CA LYS A 121 9.45 -5.29 -9.34
C LYS A 121 10.97 -5.49 -9.33
N GLY A 122 11.52 -6.04 -8.25
CA GLY A 122 12.91 -6.55 -8.20
C GLY A 122 13.83 -5.93 -7.17
#